data_AF-A0A1V6K8X8-F1
#
_entry.id   AF-A0A1V6K8X8-F1
#
_cell.length_a   1.000
_cell.length_b   1.000
_cell.length_c   1.000
_cell.angle_alpha   90.00
_cell.angle_beta   90.00
_cell.angle_gamma   90.00
#
_symmetry.space_group_name_H-M   'P 1'
#
loop_
_entity.id
_entity.type
_entity.pdbx_description
1 polymer ?
#
loop_
_entity_poly.entity_id
_entity_poly.type
_entity_poly.pdbx_seq_one_letter_code
_entity_poly.pdbx_strand_id
1 'polypeptide(L)'
;MTVQLNFSTNPVMVPASKMLSPGWNAIGYSDLTPRSANESLISVEDSWVSVVGYNAKNQNYQPALINGQTGAHGENQKLLPTEGYWLFMREDGTLAAISA
;
A
#
# COMPACT_ATOMS: atom_id res chain seq x y z
N MET A 1 29.42 20.85 0.80
CA MET A 1 29.45 19.52 0.16
C MET A 1 28.09 19.32 -0.49
N THR A 2 28.05 19.04 -1.79
CA THR A 2 26.82 18.80 -2.55
C THR A 2 26.82 17.35 -3.05
N VAL A 3 25.73 16.63 -2.79
CA VAL A 3 25.51 15.28 -3.32
C VAL A 3 24.83 15.43 -4.67
N GLN A 4 25.43 14.87 -5.72
CA GLN A 4 24.85 14.79 -7.06
C GLN A 4 23.84 13.63 -7.10
N LEU A 5 22.59 13.93 -7.46
CA LEU A 5 21.55 12.93 -7.69
C LEU A 5 21.45 12.67 -9.20
N ASN A 6 21.73 11.44 -9.63
CA ASN A 6 21.51 11.00 -11.01
C ASN A 6 20.16 10.28 -11.07
N PHE A 7 19.19 10.88 -11.75
CA PHE A 7 17.88 10.27 -11.94
C PHE A 7 17.91 9.33 -13.16
N SER A 8 17.21 8.20 -13.05
CA SER A 8 17.00 7.30 -14.20
C SER A 8 16.17 8.00 -15.27
N THR A 9 16.62 7.93 -16.53
CA THR A 9 15.88 8.44 -17.69
C THR A 9 15.01 7.36 -18.35
N ASN A 10 14.99 6.14 -17.79
CA ASN A 10 14.07 5.09 -18.25
C ASN A 10 12.65 5.54 -17.90
N PRO A 11 11.73 5.71 -18.87
CA PRO A 11 10.38 6.14 -18.59
C PRO A 11 9.73 5.18 -17.58
N VAL A 12 9.36 5.73 -16.42
CA VAL A 12 8.54 5.00 -15.44
C VAL A 12 7.23 4.70 -16.14
N MET A 13 6.83 3.42 -16.20
CA MET A 13 5.50 3.05 -16.68
C MET A 13 4.47 3.82 -15.86
N VAL A 14 3.70 4.66 -16.54
CA VAL A 14 2.56 5.37 -15.98
C VAL A 14 1.29 4.59 -16.34
N PRO A 15 0.39 4.32 -15.38
CA PRO A 15 0.55 4.58 -13.94
C PRO A 15 1.54 3.61 -13.28
N ALA A 16 2.26 4.09 -12.26
CA ALA A 16 3.23 3.27 -11.54
C ALA A 16 2.58 2.01 -10.99
N SER A 17 3.22 0.86 -11.17
CA SER A 17 2.76 -0.41 -10.64
C SER A 17 3.87 -1.16 -9.92
N LYS A 18 3.47 -2.04 -9.01
CA LYS A 18 4.38 -2.86 -8.21
C LYS A 18 3.93 -4.32 -8.26
N MET A 19 4.83 -5.20 -8.67
CA MET A 19 4.62 -6.64 -8.50
C MET A 19 4.68 -6.98 -7.01
N LEU A 20 3.69 -7.74 -6.57
CA LEU A 20 3.59 -8.29 -5.22
C LEU A 20 3.61 -9.80 -5.30
N SER A 21 4.35 -10.44 -4.40
CA SER A 21 4.42 -11.90 -4.30
C SER A 21 3.61 -12.42 -3.11
N PRO A 22 3.25 -13.72 -3.06
CA PRO A 22 2.65 -14.32 -1.88
C PRO A 22 3.43 -14.01 -0.60
N GLY A 23 2.72 -13.69 0.47
CA GLY A 23 3.31 -13.27 1.74
C GLY A 23 3.37 -11.74 1.91
N TRP A 24 4.28 -11.28 2.77
CA TRP A 24 4.38 -9.88 3.18
C TRP A 24 5.16 -9.03 2.17
N ASN A 25 4.52 -7.96 1.70
CA ASN A 25 5.11 -6.97 0.81
C ASN A 25 5.08 -5.59 1.46
N ALA A 26 6.20 -4.87 1.41
CA ALA A 26 6.21 -3.46 1.76
C ALA A 26 5.60 -2.64 0.62
N ILE A 27 4.62 -1.79 0.92
CA ILE A 27 3.99 -0.88 -0.04
C ILE A 27 3.96 0.54 0.53
N GLY A 28 3.94 1.52 -0.36
CA GLY A 28 3.57 2.90 -0.02
C GLY A 28 2.16 3.19 -0.50
N TYR A 29 1.60 4.30 -0.03
CA TYR A 29 0.34 4.85 -0.52
C TYR A 29 0.58 5.84 -1.66
N SER A 30 -0.10 5.69 -2.79
CA SER A 30 0.19 6.47 -4.00
C SER A 30 -0.66 7.74 -4.15
N ASP A 31 -1.77 7.89 -3.41
CA ASP A 31 -2.66 9.08 -3.48
C ASP A 31 -2.20 10.16 -2.47
N LEU A 32 -2.58 11.40 -2.72
CA LEU A 32 -2.35 12.55 -1.82
C LEU A 32 -3.51 12.74 -0.83
N THR A 33 -4.60 12.00 -1.00
CA THR A 33 -5.80 12.06 -0.14
C THR A 33 -6.08 10.71 0.50
N PRO A 34 -6.49 10.64 1.78
CA PRO A 34 -6.85 9.37 2.42
C PRO A 34 -8.03 8.64 1.78
N ARG A 35 -7.90 7.34 1.53
CA ARG A 35 -8.96 6.44 1.02
C ARG A 35 -9.03 5.15 1.78
N SER A 36 -10.12 4.40 1.61
CA SER A 36 -10.26 3.10 2.27
C SER A 36 -9.22 2.10 1.75
N ALA A 37 -8.88 1.09 2.55
CA ALA A 37 -7.99 0.02 2.11
C ALA A 37 -8.55 -0.70 0.87
N ASN A 38 -9.88 -0.95 0.83
CA ASN A 38 -10.54 -1.55 -0.34
C ASN A 38 -10.29 -0.71 -1.61
N GLU A 39 -10.61 0.60 -1.59
CA GLU A 39 -10.39 1.47 -2.75
C GLU A 39 -8.92 1.54 -3.15
N SER A 40 -8.02 1.51 -2.18
CA SER A 40 -6.58 1.68 -2.40
C SER A 40 -5.90 0.44 -2.95
N LEU A 41 -6.45 -0.74 -2.67
CA LEU A 41 -5.90 -2.05 -3.00
C LEU A 41 -6.75 -2.79 -4.03
N ILE A 42 -7.71 -2.09 -4.66
CA ILE A 42 -8.70 -2.65 -5.58
C ILE A 42 -8.09 -3.45 -6.75
N SER A 43 -6.88 -3.10 -7.19
CA SER A 43 -6.17 -3.82 -8.27
C SER A 43 -5.69 -5.22 -7.87
N VAL A 44 -5.69 -5.53 -6.57
CA VAL A 44 -5.31 -6.82 -6.00
C VAL A 44 -6.40 -7.40 -5.08
N GLU A 45 -7.65 -6.93 -5.21
CA GLU A 45 -8.77 -7.23 -4.31
C GLU A 45 -8.98 -8.73 -4.08
N ASP A 46 -8.88 -9.55 -5.12
CA ASP A 46 -9.10 -11.00 -5.01
C ASP A 46 -7.97 -11.73 -4.24
N SER A 47 -6.82 -11.07 -4.07
CA SER A 47 -5.56 -11.70 -3.64
C SER A 47 -5.01 -11.18 -2.32
N TRP A 48 -5.27 -9.93 -1.93
CA TRP A 48 -4.79 -9.42 -0.64
C TRP A 48 -5.63 -9.95 0.52
N VAL A 49 -5.00 -10.16 1.68
CA VAL A 49 -5.67 -10.74 2.86
C VAL A 49 -5.75 -9.74 4.00
N SER A 50 -4.63 -9.07 4.29
CA SER A 50 -4.57 -8.07 5.34
C SER A 50 -3.52 -7.01 5.07
N VAL A 51 -3.74 -5.81 5.60
CA VAL A 51 -2.80 -4.69 5.54
C VAL A 51 -2.57 -4.11 6.94
N VAL A 52 -1.32 -3.79 7.25
CA VAL A 52 -0.89 -3.31 8.56
C VAL A 52 -0.05 -2.05 8.40
N GLY A 53 -0.48 -0.96 9.03
CA GLY A 53 0.27 0.28 9.13
C GLY A 53 1.18 0.32 10.35
N TYR A 54 2.23 1.13 10.30
CA TYR A 54 3.09 1.39 11.45
C TYR A 54 2.79 2.77 12.05
N ASN A 55 2.47 2.82 13.34
CA ASN A 55 2.33 4.08 14.06
C ASN A 55 3.72 4.55 14.54
N ALA A 56 4.32 5.45 13.77
CA ALA A 56 5.64 5.99 14.08
C ALA A 56 5.69 6.78 15.40
N LYS A 57 4.58 7.37 15.85
CA LYS A 57 4.52 8.12 17.11
C LYS A 57 4.62 7.19 18.32
N ASN A 58 3.86 6.11 18.30
CA ASN A 58 3.78 5.15 19.40
C ASN A 58 4.75 3.96 19.25
N GLN A 59 5.48 3.91 18.12
CA GLN A 59 6.43 2.85 17.79
C GLN A 59 5.81 1.44 17.84
N ASN A 60 4.60 1.30 17.30
CA ASN A 60 3.89 0.03 17.26
C ASN A 60 3.09 -0.16 15.97
N TYR A 61 2.77 -1.42 15.67
CA TYR A 61 1.87 -1.73 14.56
C TYR A 61 0.43 -1.38 14.93
N GLN A 62 -0.27 -0.82 13.95
CA GLN A 62 -1.71 -0.61 14.03
C GLN A 62 -2.44 -1.97 13.91
N PRO A 63 -3.69 -2.06 14.36
CA PRO A 63 -4.52 -3.23 14.08
C PRO A 63 -4.57 -3.52 12.58
N ALA A 64 -4.47 -4.80 12.21
CA ALA A 64 -4.59 -5.20 10.81
C ALA A 64 -6.00 -4.89 10.29
N LEU A 65 -6.06 -4.39 9.06
CA LEU A 65 -7.29 -4.33 8.27
C LEU A 65 -7.37 -5.61 7.44
N ILE A 66 -8.54 -6.23 7.40
CA ILE A 66 -8.78 -7.54 6.80
C ILE A 66 -9.75 -7.36 5.62
N ASN A 67 -9.38 -7.96 4.49
CA ASN A 67 -10.16 -7.94 3.26
C ASN A 67 -11.56 -8.56 3.49
N GLY A 68 -12.60 -7.88 3.03
CA GLY A 68 -14.00 -8.27 3.17
C GLY A 68 -14.57 -8.15 4.59
N GLN A 69 -13.76 -7.72 5.57
CA GLN A 69 -14.24 -7.52 6.95
C GLN A 69 -14.83 -6.12 7.14
N THR A 70 -15.74 -5.98 8.12
CA THR A 70 -16.31 -4.70 8.56
C THR A 70 -15.90 -4.35 10.00
N GLY A 71 -16.14 -3.11 10.41
CA GLY A 71 -15.84 -2.64 11.76
C GLY A 71 -14.40 -2.16 11.94
N ALA A 72 -13.87 -2.32 13.16
CA ALA A 72 -12.57 -1.78 13.56
C ALA A 72 -11.38 -2.39 12.80
N HIS A 73 -11.55 -3.60 12.26
CA HIS A 73 -10.56 -4.31 11.43
C HIS A 73 -10.99 -4.38 9.96
N GLY A 74 -12.02 -3.62 9.57
CA GLY A 74 -12.55 -3.69 8.22
C GLY A 74 -11.75 -2.89 7.21
N GLU A 75 -11.81 -3.30 5.96
CA GLU A 75 -11.15 -2.65 4.83
C GLU A 75 -11.70 -1.24 4.48
N ASN A 76 -12.81 -0.84 5.11
CA ASN A 76 -13.35 0.52 5.00
C ASN A 76 -12.55 1.55 5.82
N GLN A 77 -11.63 1.09 6.68
CA GLN A 77 -10.68 1.97 7.35
C GLN A 77 -9.69 2.55 6.35
N LYS A 78 -9.18 3.75 6.64
CA LYS A 78 -8.38 4.53 5.69
C LYS A 78 -6.90 4.17 5.73
N LEU A 79 -6.29 4.13 4.55
CA LEU A 79 -4.86 4.30 4.36
C LEU A 79 -4.56 5.79 4.17
N LEU A 80 -3.41 6.22 4.66
CA LEU A 80 -3.01 7.63 4.71
C LEU A 80 -1.84 7.88 3.76
N PRO A 81 -1.83 9.05 3.07
CA PRO A 81 -0.67 9.52 2.34
C PRO A 81 0.59 9.53 3.19
N THR A 82 1.73 9.31 2.55
CA THR A 82 3.08 9.33 3.16
C THR A 82 3.37 8.23 4.19
N GLU A 83 2.42 7.34 4.44
CA GLU A 83 2.64 6.16 5.28
C GLU A 83 3.06 4.94 4.46
N GLY A 84 3.80 4.04 5.12
CA GLY A 84 4.18 2.74 4.60
C GLY A 84 3.39 1.63 5.26
N TYR A 85 3.05 0.60 4.50
CA TYR A 85 2.23 -0.53 4.95
C TYR A 85 2.88 -1.86 4.61
N TRP A 86 2.58 -2.87 5.44
CA TRP A 86 2.80 -4.28 5.11
C TRP A 86 1.50 -4.87 4.60
N LEU A 87 1.52 -5.34 3.35
CA LEU A 87 0.40 -5.99 2.69
C LEU A 87 0.68 -7.49 2.56
N PHE A 88 -0.20 -8.33 3.11
CA PHE A 88 -0.13 -9.77 2.92
C PHE A 88 -0.95 -10.20 1.70
N MET A 89 -0.30 -10.90 0.78
CA MET A 89 -0.90 -11.43 -0.45
C MET A 89 -1.01 -12.95 -0.39
N ARG A 90 -2.13 -13.50 -0.88
CA ARG A 90 -2.32 -14.94 -1.06
C ARG A 90 -1.62 -15.45 -2.32
N GLU A 91 -1.67 -14.67 -3.38
CA GLU A 91 -1.18 -14.99 -4.73
C GLU A 91 -0.34 -13.84 -5.28
N ASP A 92 0.38 -14.06 -6.37
CA ASP A 92 1.05 -12.97 -7.08
C ASP A 92 0.02 -11.95 -7.58
N GLY A 93 0.39 -10.67 -7.56
CA GLY A 93 -0.50 -9.59 -8.00
C GLY A 93 0.26 -8.36 -8.48
N THR A 94 -0.42 -7.51 -9.25
CA THR A 94 0.12 -6.21 -9.67
C THR A 94 -0.68 -5.10 -8.99
N LEU A 95 -0.07 -4.46 -8.01
CA LEU A 95 -0.63 -3.29 -7.36
C LEU A 95 -0.43 -2.07 -8.27
N ALA A 96 -1.51 -1.56 -8.83
CA ALA A 96 -1.52 -0.32 -9.59
C ALA A 96 -1.69 0.89 -8.66
N ALA A 97 -1.01 1.99 -8.98
CA ALA A 97 -1.25 3.27 -8.32
C ALA A 97 -2.70 3.73 -8.57
N ILE A 98 -3.34 4.24 -7.52
CA ILE A 98 -4.75 4.70 -7.58
C ILE A 98 -4.87 6.18 -7.95
N SER A 99 -3.80 6.97 -7.73
CA SER A 99 -3.61 8.36 -8.18
C SER A 99 -2.15 8.77 -7.93
N ALA A 100 -1.83 10.07 -8.04
CA ALA A 100 -0.49 10.64 -7.93
C ALA A 100 -0.52 12.02 -7.25
#